data_AF-A0ABD8AVK8-F1
#
_entry.id   AF-A0ABD8AVK8-F1
#
_cell.length_a   1.000
_cell.length_b   1.000
_cell.length_c   1.000
_cell.angle_alpha   90.00
_cell.angle_beta   90.00
_cell.angle_gamma   90.00
#
_symmetry.space_group_name_H-M   'P 1'
#
loop_
_entity.id
_entity.type
_entity.pdbx_description
1 polymer ?
#
loop_
_entity_poly.entity_id
_entity_poly.type
_entity_poly.pdbx_seq_one_letter_code
_entity_poly.pdbx_strand_id
1 'polypeptide(L)'
;MRHSGFWRKNRDRLMLSGLLIAFVSGIFGIGSLFSLGNLKPRTVILPSEQFNSRLAPPPSSTIQIESATKIPNDFAIFDFKVVDRNTIILNQPEFSYSGLKLSLLHLDDKEVKNIAANTDYGVTISPDHKKIIYSQYRAGQTQKTTYEYIIQSGERRKLPYDNSYYRVFVGNESYIGQDDLLFKQVDLSQGTSHVIYTYEELMSMFTGPKQGKGSSDTFIVMDVLQVSEDHQQFYILVMLKDKYAIYRVSLEDEHEVKAYAAMEDIQQYKLLKNGDMLIQGTMNKVQGLYRYHASEEQYDLVLQGSIWSFDLDADESRIAYFFPMDSQNQKNELHVAYLNDSKISSDTVIYRNIDNFISLKWNDDELFAVSSSVDKSEMYRFSFRAW
;
A
#
# COMPACT_ATOMS: atom_id res chain seq x y z
N MET A 1 26.92 84.90 9.02
CA MET A 1 26.72 83.44 9.04
C MET A 1 25.24 83.15 8.78
N ARG A 2 24.88 82.49 7.67
CA ARG A 2 23.47 82.24 7.28
C ARG A 2 22.92 81.06 8.10
N HIS A 3 21.94 81.31 8.96
CA HIS A 3 21.20 80.27 9.67
C HIS A 3 20.50 79.34 8.66
N SER A 4 20.76 78.03 8.73
CA SER A 4 20.00 77.05 7.96
C SER A 4 18.56 77.05 8.49
N GLY A 5 17.61 77.41 7.63
CA GLY A 5 16.19 77.48 8.00
C GLY A 5 15.69 76.15 8.55
N PHE A 6 14.80 76.22 9.55
CA PHE A 6 14.17 75.09 10.26
C PHE A 6 13.80 73.91 9.35
N TRP A 7 13.25 74.22 8.17
CA TRP A 7 12.87 73.25 7.14
C TRP A 7 14.02 72.38 6.62
N ARG A 8 15.22 72.94 6.45
CA ARG A 8 16.38 72.20 5.93
C ARG A 8 17.01 71.31 7.00
N LYS A 9 16.91 71.70 8.28
CA LYS A 9 17.46 70.94 9.42
C LYS A 9 16.57 69.76 9.83
N ASN A 10 15.25 69.89 9.66
CA ASN A 10 14.28 68.88 10.11
C ASN A 10 13.62 68.10 8.97
N ARG A 11 14.01 68.34 7.70
CA ARG A 11 13.42 67.71 6.51
C ARG A 11 13.32 66.19 6.64
N ASP A 12 14.42 65.55 7.01
CA ASP A 12 14.48 64.09 7.00
C ASP A 12 13.65 63.49 8.15
N ARG A 13 13.58 64.17 9.31
CA ARG A 13 12.69 63.79 10.43
C ARG A 13 11.21 63.99 10.09
N LEU A 14 10.88 65.05 9.36
CA LEU A 14 9.52 65.32 8.91
C LEU A 14 9.09 64.32 7.83
N MET A 15 9.98 63.95 6.90
CA MET A 15 9.72 62.89 5.92
C MET A 15 9.50 61.53 6.60
N LEU A 16 10.35 61.15 7.56
CA LEU A 16 10.19 59.90 8.30
C LEU A 16 8.89 59.87 9.12
N SER A 17 8.55 60.99 9.77
CA SER A 17 7.30 61.12 10.52
C SER A 17 6.08 61.04 9.60
N GLY A 18 6.13 61.69 8.43
CA GLY A 18 5.07 61.61 7.43
C GLY A 18 4.89 60.20 6.88
N LEU A 19 5.98 59.49 6.62
CA LEU A 19 5.95 58.11 6.11
C LEU A 19 5.41 57.14 7.16
N LEU A 20 5.79 57.31 8.43
CA LEU A 20 5.24 56.55 9.55
C LEU A 20 3.73 56.80 9.71
N ILE A 21 3.29 58.06 9.67
CA ILE A 21 1.86 58.41 9.75
C ILE A 21 1.09 57.79 8.59
N ALA A 22 1.61 57.82 7.37
CA ALA A 22 0.98 57.19 6.21
C ALA A 22 0.87 55.66 6.39
N PHE A 23 1.90 55.01 6.93
CA PHE A 23 1.92 53.56 7.14
C PHE A 23 0.92 53.13 8.23
N VAL A 24 0.93 53.82 9.37
CA VAL A 24 0.00 53.57 10.48
C VAL A 24 -1.44 53.86 10.03
N SER A 25 -1.68 54.98 9.34
CA SER A 25 -3.01 55.32 8.83
C SER A 25 -3.49 54.33 7.77
N GLY A 26 -2.58 53.79 6.95
CA GLY A 26 -2.89 52.74 5.98
C GLY A 26 -3.34 51.44 6.65
N ILE A 27 -2.61 50.99 7.68
CA ILE A 27 -2.95 49.77 8.43
C ILE A 27 -4.30 49.93 9.14
N PHE A 28 -4.51 51.04 9.85
CA PHE A 28 -5.78 51.28 10.56
C PHE A 28 -6.94 51.58 9.60
N GLY A 29 -6.68 52.22 8.45
CA GLY A 29 -7.67 52.48 7.42
C GLY A 29 -8.17 51.19 6.75
N ILE A 30 -7.25 50.28 6.39
CA ILE A 30 -7.60 48.97 5.84
C ILE A 30 -8.35 48.14 6.88
N GLY A 31 -7.88 48.09 8.13
CA GLY A 31 -8.58 47.40 9.22
C GLY A 31 -10.00 47.94 9.48
N SER A 32 -10.22 49.24 9.34
CA SER A 32 -11.54 49.87 9.45
C SER A 32 -12.46 49.53 8.28
N LEU A 33 -11.94 49.44 7.05
CA LEU A 33 -12.72 48.99 5.88
C LEU A 33 -13.18 47.53 6.04
N PHE A 34 -12.36 46.67 6.64
CA PHE A 34 -12.77 45.30 6.98
C PHE A 34 -13.83 45.24 8.08
N SER A 35 -13.84 46.19 9.04
CA SER A 35 -14.88 46.23 10.08
C SER A 35 -16.22 46.80 9.60
N LEU A 36 -16.18 47.77 8.67
CA LEU A 36 -17.36 48.33 8.00
C LEU A 36 -17.97 47.36 6.96
N GLY A 37 -17.18 46.41 6.45
CA GLY A 37 -17.61 45.35 5.54
C GLY A 37 -18.19 44.10 6.21
N ASN A 38 -18.29 44.06 7.55
CA ASN A 38 -18.91 42.95 8.26
C ASN A 38 -20.42 42.89 7.98
N LEU A 39 -20.77 42.15 6.93
CA LEU A 39 -21.99 41.36 6.87
C LEU A 39 -22.19 40.75 8.25
N LYS A 40 -23.24 41.17 8.97
CA LYS A 40 -23.70 40.50 10.19
C LYS A 40 -23.61 38.99 9.92
N PRO A 41 -22.97 38.18 10.78
CA PRO A 41 -22.99 36.74 10.60
C PRO A 41 -24.46 36.32 10.51
N ARG A 42 -24.92 36.04 9.28
CA ARG A 42 -26.20 35.38 9.08
C ARG A 42 -25.93 33.95 9.47
N THR A 43 -26.22 33.64 10.73
CA THR A 43 -26.54 32.26 11.10
C THR A 43 -27.73 31.87 10.23
N VAL A 44 -27.47 31.20 9.11
CA VAL A 44 -28.51 30.55 8.34
C VAL A 44 -28.88 29.32 9.13
N ILE A 45 -29.96 29.42 9.90
CA ILE A 45 -30.61 28.24 10.45
C ILE A 45 -31.28 27.57 9.24
N LEU A 46 -30.65 26.53 8.73
CA LEU A 46 -31.27 25.67 7.73
C LEU A 46 -32.52 25.05 8.39
N PRO A 47 -33.73 25.23 7.83
CA PRO A 47 -34.93 24.63 8.38
C PRO A 47 -34.72 23.12 8.50
N SER A 48 -35.05 22.54 9.65
CA SER A 48 -34.99 21.09 9.89
C SER A 48 -35.79 20.29 8.83
N GLU A 49 -36.75 20.94 8.18
CA GLU A 49 -37.52 20.43 7.04
C GLU A 49 -36.67 20.10 5.81
N GLN A 50 -35.52 20.77 5.59
CA GLN A 50 -34.57 20.43 4.53
C GLN A 50 -33.76 19.16 4.84
N PHE A 51 -33.72 18.75 6.11
CA PHE A 51 -33.09 17.49 6.56
C PHE A 51 -34.12 16.40 6.86
N ASN A 52 -35.42 16.67 6.67
CA ASN A 52 -36.49 15.69 6.82
C ASN A 52 -36.59 14.71 5.64
N SER A 53 -35.75 14.83 4.61
CA SER A 53 -35.45 13.69 3.78
C SER A 53 -34.66 12.70 4.65
N ARG A 54 -35.36 11.74 5.26
CA ARG A 54 -34.71 10.49 5.67
C ARG A 54 -33.87 10.06 4.47
N LEU A 55 -32.54 10.06 4.62
CA LEU A 55 -31.68 9.39 3.66
C LEU A 55 -32.34 8.03 3.44
N ALA A 56 -32.64 7.73 2.17
CA ALA A 56 -33.29 6.47 1.85
C ALA A 56 -32.46 5.38 2.53
N PRO A 57 -33.08 4.50 3.35
CA PRO A 57 -32.32 3.45 3.98
C PRO A 57 -31.55 2.73 2.88
N PRO A 58 -30.24 2.50 3.06
CA PRO A 58 -29.46 1.79 2.05
C PRO A 58 -30.21 0.49 1.72
N PRO A 59 -30.32 0.11 0.44
CA PRO A 59 -30.98 -1.13 0.07
C PRO A 59 -30.42 -2.28 0.93
N SER A 60 -31.24 -3.25 1.30
CA SER A 60 -30.85 -4.36 2.19
C SER A 60 -29.67 -5.20 1.67
N SER A 61 -29.24 -4.96 0.44
CA SER A 61 -28.07 -5.57 -0.19
C SER A 61 -26.77 -4.79 0.02
N THR A 62 -26.80 -3.52 0.48
CA THR A 62 -25.60 -2.65 0.57
C THR A 62 -24.71 -3.06 1.73
N ILE A 63 -23.40 -3.09 1.52
CA ILE A 63 -22.44 -3.38 2.59
C ILE A 63 -22.46 -2.22 3.60
N GLN A 64 -22.80 -2.54 4.85
CA GLN A 64 -22.93 -1.53 5.90
C GLN A 64 -21.59 -1.24 6.55
N ILE A 65 -21.09 -0.02 6.34
CA ILE A 65 -19.93 0.52 7.05
C ILE A 65 -20.37 0.87 8.47
N GLU A 66 -19.74 0.26 9.47
CA GLU A 66 -19.98 0.58 10.88
C GLU A 66 -19.23 1.85 11.28
N SER A 67 -17.95 1.94 10.90
CA SER A 67 -17.11 3.08 11.21
C SER A 67 -16.07 3.30 10.13
N ALA A 68 -15.70 4.56 9.95
CA ALA A 68 -14.60 4.97 9.08
C ALA A 68 -13.73 5.96 9.86
N THR A 69 -12.47 5.60 10.07
CA THR A 69 -11.49 6.44 10.76
C THR A 69 -10.39 6.84 9.80
N LYS A 70 -10.04 8.13 9.83
CA LYS A 70 -8.91 8.69 9.10
C LYS A 70 -7.84 9.14 10.08
N ILE A 71 -6.63 8.63 9.92
CA ILE A 71 -5.51 8.81 10.84
C ILE A 71 -4.39 9.49 10.08
N PRO A 72 -4.20 10.81 10.24
CA PRO A 72 -3.09 11.53 9.62
C PRO A 72 -1.79 11.25 10.38
N ASN A 73 -0.70 11.08 9.63
CA ASN A 73 0.65 10.95 10.14
C ASN A 73 1.56 12.03 9.54
N ASP A 74 2.55 12.49 10.31
CA ASP A 74 3.57 13.47 9.92
C ASP A 74 4.82 12.80 9.30
N PHE A 75 4.64 11.61 8.74
CA PHE A 75 5.65 10.86 8.01
C PHE A 75 5.01 10.11 6.84
N ALA A 76 5.81 9.82 5.82
CA ALA A 76 5.40 8.99 4.70
C ALA A 76 5.34 7.50 5.08
N ILE A 77 4.41 6.77 4.49
CA ILE A 77 4.31 5.31 4.59
C ILE A 77 4.51 4.74 3.18
N PHE A 78 5.51 3.88 3.03
CA PHE A 78 5.83 3.29 1.73
C PHE A 78 5.17 1.91 1.51
N ASP A 79 5.11 1.10 2.56
CA ASP A 79 4.34 -0.15 2.60
C ASP A 79 3.92 -0.42 4.04
N PHE A 80 2.89 -1.24 4.22
CA PHE A 80 2.35 -1.60 5.54
C PHE A 80 1.79 -3.01 5.59
N LYS A 81 1.74 -3.61 6.76
CA LYS A 81 0.98 -4.83 7.06
C LYS A 81 0.16 -4.60 8.31
N VAL A 82 -1.06 -5.10 8.29
CA VAL A 82 -1.97 -5.05 9.44
C VAL A 82 -1.67 -6.27 10.30
N VAL A 83 -1.44 -6.08 11.60
CA VAL A 83 -1.27 -7.16 12.57
C VAL A 83 -2.63 -7.50 13.18
N ASP A 84 -3.31 -6.44 13.59
CA ASP A 84 -4.64 -6.47 14.19
C ASP A 84 -5.31 -5.10 13.95
N ARG A 85 -6.52 -4.92 14.50
CA ARG A 85 -7.32 -3.70 14.41
C ARG A 85 -6.59 -2.39 14.76
N ASN A 86 -5.59 -2.45 15.64
CA ASN A 86 -4.91 -1.30 16.21
C ASN A 86 -3.41 -1.24 15.89
N THR A 87 -2.81 -2.35 15.46
CA THR A 87 -1.37 -2.49 15.29
C THR A 87 -1.01 -2.64 13.82
N ILE A 88 -0.20 -1.71 13.31
CA ILE A 88 0.28 -1.71 11.93
C ILE A 88 1.81 -1.77 11.92
N ILE A 89 2.38 -2.67 11.13
CA ILE A 89 3.81 -2.65 10.81
C ILE A 89 4.00 -1.93 9.50
N LEU A 90 4.93 -0.98 9.44
CA LEU A 90 5.11 -0.14 8.25
C LEU A 90 6.57 0.21 7.99
N ASN A 91 6.87 0.48 6.72
CA ASN A 91 8.09 1.16 6.32
C ASN A 91 7.84 2.65 6.18
N GLN A 92 8.75 3.45 6.73
CA GLN A 92 8.74 4.91 6.61
C GLN A 92 10.16 5.44 6.34
N PRO A 93 10.30 6.69 5.86
CA PRO A 93 11.60 7.28 5.54
C PRO A 93 12.54 7.38 6.75
N GLU A 94 13.82 7.19 6.50
CA GLU A 94 14.92 7.47 7.44
C GLU A 94 16.15 7.98 6.68
N PHE A 95 16.97 8.79 7.33
CA PHE A 95 18.30 9.13 6.82
C PHE A 95 19.28 7.96 7.03
N SER A 96 19.28 7.01 6.09
CA SER A 96 20.09 5.79 6.14
C SER A 96 20.55 5.35 4.74
N TYR A 97 21.24 4.20 4.64
CA TYR A 97 21.69 3.67 3.34
C TYR A 97 20.52 3.22 2.48
N SER A 98 19.56 2.49 3.06
CA SER A 98 18.34 2.10 2.36
C SER A 98 17.30 3.23 2.28
N GLY A 99 17.42 4.25 3.13
CA GLY A 99 16.44 5.33 3.24
C GLY A 99 15.18 4.93 4.03
N LEU A 100 15.20 3.77 4.69
CA LEU A 100 14.02 3.13 5.28
C LEU A 100 14.25 2.72 6.73
N LYS A 101 13.21 2.88 7.54
CA LYS A 101 13.08 2.25 8.85
C LYS A 101 11.77 1.45 8.92
N LEU A 102 11.80 0.40 9.72
CA LEU A 102 10.67 -0.45 10.04
C LEU A 102 10.10 -0.05 11.40
N SER A 103 8.81 0.19 11.47
CA SER A 103 8.14 0.67 12.67
C SER A 103 6.80 -0.01 12.90
N LEU A 104 6.38 0.00 14.16
CA LEU A 104 5.04 -0.36 14.61
C LEU A 104 4.28 0.94 14.90
N LEU A 105 3.10 1.09 14.32
CA LEU A 105 2.15 2.17 14.55
C LEU A 105 0.94 1.62 15.31
N HIS A 106 0.66 2.22 16.46
CA HIS A 106 -0.54 1.96 17.25
C HIS A 106 -1.58 3.05 16.92
N LEU A 107 -2.72 2.66 16.36
CA LEU A 107 -3.66 3.61 15.72
C LEU A 107 -4.44 4.48 16.71
N ASP A 108 -4.89 3.91 17.82
CA ASP A 108 -5.74 4.60 18.79
C ASP A 108 -4.96 5.73 19.52
N ASP A 109 -3.70 5.46 19.88
CA ASP A 109 -2.84 6.42 20.60
C ASP A 109 -1.90 7.20 19.67
N LYS A 110 -1.89 6.84 18.37
CA LYS A 110 -0.96 7.36 17.35
C LYS A 110 0.51 7.22 17.74
N GLU A 111 0.83 6.19 18.50
CA GLU A 111 2.19 5.93 18.96
C GLU A 111 2.97 5.19 17.87
N VAL A 112 4.17 5.67 17.57
CA VAL A 112 5.09 5.02 16.64
C VAL A 112 6.30 4.49 17.40
N LYS A 113 6.47 3.18 17.38
CA LYS A 113 7.61 2.48 17.95
C LYS A 113 8.52 1.98 16.83
N ASN A 114 9.78 2.40 16.82
CA ASN A 114 10.74 1.91 15.84
C ASN A 114 11.17 0.47 16.20
N ILE A 115 11.13 -0.41 15.21
CA ILE A 115 11.61 -1.80 15.33
C ILE A 115 13.08 -1.86 14.90
N ALA A 116 13.38 -1.32 13.71
CA ALA A 116 14.73 -1.30 13.18
C ALA A 116 14.92 -0.13 12.19
N ALA A 117 16.13 0.41 12.20
CA ALA A 117 16.63 1.41 11.25
C ALA A 117 17.35 0.75 10.07
N ASN A 118 17.45 1.44 8.94
CA ASN A 118 18.22 1.02 7.75
C ASN A 118 17.83 -0.38 7.26
N THR A 119 16.53 -0.59 7.00
CA THR A 119 15.96 -1.90 6.62
C THR A 119 15.72 -2.03 5.12
N ASP A 120 15.49 -3.26 4.65
CA ASP A 120 14.96 -3.49 3.29
C ASP A 120 13.58 -2.83 3.11
N TYR A 121 13.18 -2.66 1.84
CA TYR A 121 11.83 -2.29 1.45
C TYR A 121 10.87 -3.46 1.59
N GLY A 122 9.64 -3.16 2.01
CA GLY A 122 8.55 -4.12 2.18
C GLY A 122 8.48 -4.69 3.59
N VAL A 123 7.27 -5.13 3.96
CA VAL A 123 7.00 -5.76 5.25
C VAL A 123 6.51 -7.19 5.03
N THR A 124 7.27 -8.17 5.51
CA THR A 124 6.89 -9.59 5.50
C THR A 124 6.44 -10.02 6.90
N ILE A 125 5.14 -10.27 7.06
CA ILE A 125 4.51 -10.73 8.29
C ILE A 125 4.08 -12.20 8.16
N SER A 126 4.17 -12.97 9.24
CA SER A 126 3.69 -14.36 9.28
C SER A 126 2.16 -14.42 9.10
N PRO A 127 1.61 -15.51 8.55
CA PRO A 127 0.16 -15.65 8.34
C PRO A 127 -0.67 -15.52 9.63
N ASP A 128 -0.11 -15.93 10.78
CA ASP A 128 -0.74 -15.76 12.09
C ASP A 128 -0.53 -14.36 12.73
N HIS A 129 0.10 -13.45 11.99
CA HIS A 129 0.42 -12.07 12.37
C HIS A 129 1.30 -11.92 13.63
N LYS A 130 2.01 -12.96 14.07
CA LYS A 130 2.83 -12.89 15.29
C LYS A 130 4.28 -12.50 15.06
N LYS A 131 4.79 -12.67 13.84
CA LYS A 131 6.21 -12.51 13.54
C LYS A 131 6.43 -11.70 12.27
N ILE A 132 7.58 -11.04 12.20
CA ILE A 132 8.08 -10.42 10.97
C ILE A 132 9.50 -10.88 10.70
N ILE A 133 9.83 -11.01 9.42
CA ILE A 133 11.22 -11.22 8.97
C ILE A 133 11.68 -9.96 8.26
N TYR A 134 12.83 -9.42 8.65
CA TYR A 134 13.39 -8.23 8.00
C TYR A 134 14.90 -8.27 7.95
N SER A 135 15.48 -7.64 6.92
CA SER A 135 16.92 -7.35 6.89
C SER A 135 17.19 -5.96 7.46
N GLN A 136 18.35 -5.83 8.11
CA GLN A 136 18.93 -4.55 8.48
C GLN A 136 20.35 -4.44 7.90
N TYR A 137 20.63 -3.31 7.26
CA TYR A 137 21.95 -2.96 6.78
C TYR A 137 22.78 -2.32 7.89
N ARG A 138 24.07 -2.63 7.90
CA ARG A 138 25.02 -1.90 8.73
C ARG A 138 25.24 -0.50 8.15
N ALA A 139 25.40 0.50 9.02
CA ALA A 139 25.57 1.90 8.61
C ALA A 139 26.71 2.04 7.57
N GLY A 140 26.36 2.56 6.38
CA GLY A 140 27.30 2.79 5.27
C GLY A 140 27.88 1.53 4.62
N GLN A 141 27.32 0.35 4.87
CA GLN A 141 27.79 -0.92 4.30
C GLN A 141 26.66 -1.67 3.62
N THR A 142 26.98 -2.36 2.51
CA THR A 142 26.04 -3.27 1.82
C THR A 142 25.80 -4.57 2.59
N GLN A 143 26.55 -4.81 3.66
CA GLN A 143 26.36 -5.96 4.53
C GLN A 143 25.04 -5.82 5.29
N LYS A 144 24.14 -6.78 5.05
CA LYS A 144 22.87 -6.91 5.77
C LYS A 144 22.87 -8.09 6.72
N THR A 145 21.98 -8.04 7.70
CA THR A 145 21.71 -9.14 8.64
C THR A 145 20.20 -9.29 8.74
N THR A 146 19.72 -10.52 8.60
CA THR A 146 18.30 -10.83 8.73
C THR A 146 17.94 -11.16 10.17
N TYR A 147 16.76 -10.70 10.59
CA TYR A 147 16.17 -10.96 11.89
C TYR A 147 14.75 -11.49 11.75
N GLU A 148 14.41 -12.41 12.63
CA GLU A 148 13.03 -12.66 13.04
C GLU A 148 12.72 -11.74 14.22
N TYR A 149 11.52 -11.16 14.23
CA TYR A 149 11.02 -10.36 15.33
C TYR A 149 9.63 -10.81 15.74
N ILE A 150 9.46 -11.09 17.03
CA ILE A 150 8.18 -11.48 17.62
C ILE A 150 7.45 -10.20 18.03
N ILE A 151 6.31 -9.93 17.38
CA ILE A 151 5.62 -8.63 17.50
C ILE A 151 5.19 -8.35 18.95
N GLN A 152 4.61 -9.35 19.63
CA GLN A 152 4.07 -9.20 20.97
C GLN A 152 5.15 -8.93 22.03
N SER A 153 6.25 -9.68 22.02
CA SER A 153 7.31 -9.55 23.04
C SER A 153 8.36 -8.50 22.67
N GLY A 154 8.47 -8.16 21.38
CA GLY A 154 9.58 -7.37 20.84
C GLY A 154 10.92 -8.08 20.82
N GLU A 155 10.93 -9.41 21.07
CA GLU A 155 12.13 -10.22 20.98
C GLU A 155 12.60 -10.32 19.54
N ARG A 156 13.91 -10.22 19.32
CA ARG A 156 14.53 -10.38 18.01
C ARG A 156 15.56 -11.51 18.04
N ARG A 157 15.51 -12.36 17.02
CA ARG A 157 16.45 -13.45 16.80
C ARG A 157 17.16 -13.24 15.47
N LYS A 158 18.49 -13.26 15.48
CA LYS A 158 19.28 -13.18 14.25
C LYS A 158 19.17 -14.50 13.48
N LEU A 159 18.88 -14.42 12.18
CA LEU A 159 18.88 -15.57 11.29
C LEU A 159 20.25 -15.69 10.60
N PRO A 160 20.99 -16.81 10.80
CA PRO A 160 22.31 -16.97 10.22
C PRO A 160 22.20 -17.22 8.71
N TYR A 161 23.17 -16.69 7.95
CA TYR A 161 23.33 -16.92 6.51
C TYR A 161 22.12 -16.57 5.61
N ASP A 162 21.19 -15.75 6.10
CA ASP A 162 20.11 -15.22 5.26
C ASP A 162 20.44 -13.82 4.71
N ASN A 163 20.65 -13.75 3.39
CA ASN A 163 20.79 -12.52 2.61
C ASN A 163 19.61 -12.26 1.64
N SER A 164 18.44 -12.82 1.89
CA SER A 164 17.28 -12.57 1.04
C SER A 164 16.81 -11.12 1.13
N TYR A 165 16.26 -10.56 0.06
CA TYR A 165 15.60 -9.25 0.09
C TYR A 165 14.10 -9.38 -0.21
N TYR A 166 13.69 -10.36 -1.03
CA TYR A 166 12.28 -10.75 -1.14
C TYR A 166 11.98 -11.99 -0.29
N ARG A 167 10.80 -11.98 0.33
CA ARG A 167 10.37 -13.02 1.28
C ARG A 167 8.87 -13.23 1.24
N VAL A 168 8.47 -14.48 1.33
CA VAL A 168 7.08 -14.90 1.45
C VAL A 168 6.99 -16.09 2.40
N PHE A 169 6.07 -16.01 3.36
CA PHE A 169 5.88 -17.08 4.33
C PHE A 169 5.27 -18.34 3.67
N VAL A 170 5.74 -19.50 4.11
CA VAL A 170 5.20 -20.82 3.81
C VAL A 170 4.80 -21.42 5.15
N GLY A 171 3.53 -21.22 5.51
CA GLY A 171 3.05 -21.41 6.88
C GLY A 171 3.66 -20.42 7.89
N ASN A 172 3.55 -20.72 9.19
CA ASN A 172 3.97 -19.80 10.27
C ASN A 172 5.44 -19.94 10.69
N GLU A 173 6.08 -21.05 10.33
CA GLU A 173 7.43 -21.41 10.80
C GLU A 173 8.43 -21.61 9.65
N SER A 174 8.05 -21.27 8.42
CA SER A 174 9.00 -21.25 7.31
C SER A 174 8.69 -20.14 6.32
N TYR A 175 9.68 -19.74 5.52
CA TYR A 175 9.49 -18.80 4.42
C TYR A 175 10.42 -19.13 3.26
N ILE A 176 10.02 -18.73 2.05
CA ILE A 176 10.91 -18.68 0.90
C ILE A 176 11.56 -17.31 0.91
N GLY A 177 12.88 -17.29 0.94
CA GLY A 177 13.69 -16.11 0.74
C GLY A 177 14.37 -16.15 -0.62
N GLN A 178 14.37 -15.03 -1.34
CA GLN A 178 15.12 -14.87 -2.58
C GLN A 178 16.22 -13.81 -2.40
N ASP A 179 17.40 -14.13 -2.90
CA ASP A 179 18.51 -13.22 -3.17
C ASP A 179 18.89 -13.26 -4.66
N ASP A 180 19.87 -12.46 -5.09
CA ASP A 180 20.26 -12.33 -6.50
C ASP A 180 20.54 -13.65 -7.22
N LEU A 181 20.87 -14.71 -6.48
CA LEU A 181 21.34 -15.98 -7.02
C LEU A 181 20.40 -17.15 -6.71
N LEU A 182 19.69 -17.11 -5.57
CA LEU A 182 19.08 -18.29 -4.97
C LEU A 182 17.67 -18.01 -4.46
N PHE A 183 16.79 -19.00 -4.63
CA PHE A 183 15.59 -19.18 -3.85
C PHE A 183 15.88 -20.26 -2.79
N LYS A 184 15.67 -19.93 -1.53
CA LYS A 184 15.88 -20.86 -0.41
C LYS A 184 14.66 -20.90 0.49
N GLN A 185 14.36 -22.06 1.03
CA GLN A 185 13.41 -22.18 2.13
C GLN A 185 14.18 -22.10 3.44
N VAL A 186 13.69 -21.28 4.36
CA VAL A 186 14.24 -21.10 5.69
C VAL A 186 13.24 -21.66 6.71
N ASP A 187 13.69 -22.62 7.51
CA ASP A 187 12.94 -23.16 8.64
C ASP A 187 13.29 -22.35 9.89
N LEU A 188 12.31 -21.61 10.42
CA LEU A 188 12.47 -20.78 11.60
C LEU A 188 12.55 -21.62 12.89
N SER A 189 11.93 -22.78 12.94
CA SER A 189 11.95 -23.65 14.11
C SER A 189 13.35 -24.25 14.35
N GLN A 190 14.02 -24.65 13.26
CA GLN A 190 15.34 -25.26 13.31
C GLN A 190 16.49 -24.26 13.08
N GLY A 191 16.19 -23.09 12.52
CA GLY A 191 17.21 -22.11 12.11
C GLY A 191 18.07 -22.61 10.94
N THR A 192 17.53 -23.50 10.12
CA THR A 192 18.18 -24.10 8.96
C THR A 192 17.62 -23.53 7.67
N SER A 193 18.35 -23.67 6.57
CA SER A 193 17.88 -23.30 5.25
C SER A 193 18.40 -24.26 4.21
N HIS A 194 17.62 -24.51 3.16
CA HIS A 194 18.05 -25.25 1.99
C HIS A 194 17.71 -24.49 0.71
N VAL A 195 18.54 -24.64 -0.31
CA VAL A 195 18.30 -24.06 -1.63
C VAL A 195 17.24 -24.89 -2.34
N ILE A 196 16.21 -24.23 -2.86
CA ILE A 196 15.15 -24.87 -3.65
C ILE A 196 15.50 -24.76 -5.14
N TYR A 197 15.86 -23.55 -5.56
CA TYR A 197 16.27 -23.27 -6.93
C TYR A 197 17.34 -22.19 -6.97
N THR A 198 18.22 -22.25 -7.95
CA THR A 198 18.96 -21.06 -8.40
C THR A 198 18.09 -20.20 -9.32
N TYR A 199 18.40 -18.91 -9.38
CA TYR A 199 17.75 -17.99 -10.32
C TYR A 199 17.93 -18.47 -11.78
N GLU A 200 19.13 -18.96 -12.13
CA GLU A 200 19.40 -19.48 -13.47
C GLU A 200 18.58 -20.72 -13.81
N GLU A 201 18.39 -21.65 -12.85
CA GLU A 201 17.55 -22.83 -13.04
C GLU A 201 16.10 -22.45 -13.33
N LEU A 202 15.47 -21.61 -12.50
CA LEU A 202 14.09 -21.18 -12.72
C LEU A 202 13.93 -20.43 -14.05
N MET A 203 14.83 -19.50 -14.35
CA MET A 203 14.81 -18.79 -15.63
C MET A 203 14.91 -19.74 -16.82
N SER A 204 15.77 -20.76 -16.74
CA SER A 204 15.90 -21.77 -17.80
C SER A 204 14.63 -22.61 -17.97
N MET A 205 13.90 -22.88 -16.88
CA MET A 205 12.62 -23.59 -16.92
C MET A 205 11.50 -22.73 -17.53
N PHE A 206 11.54 -21.40 -17.33
CA PHE A 206 10.57 -20.49 -17.93
C PHE A 206 10.78 -20.28 -19.44
N THR A 207 12.03 -20.15 -19.89
CA THR A 207 12.35 -19.85 -21.30
C THR A 207 12.69 -21.08 -22.15
N GLY A 208 12.87 -22.25 -21.52
CA GLY A 208 13.41 -23.46 -22.13
C GLY A 208 14.93 -23.39 -22.38
N PRO A 209 15.58 -24.51 -22.77
CA PRO A 209 17.04 -24.64 -22.86
C PRO A 209 17.71 -23.86 -24.02
N LYS A 210 16.95 -23.01 -24.74
CA LYS A 210 17.38 -22.41 -26.02
C LYS A 210 17.57 -20.89 -26.01
N GLN A 211 17.71 -20.25 -24.85
CA GLN A 211 18.15 -18.86 -24.81
C GLN A 211 19.55 -18.78 -24.20
N GLY A 212 20.55 -18.65 -25.07
CA GLY A 212 21.90 -18.29 -24.66
C GLY A 212 21.89 -16.95 -23.91
N LYS A 213 22.91 -16.73 -23.08
CA LYS A 213 23.14 -15.51 -22.29
C LYS A 213 22.70 -14.25 -23.04
N GLY A 214 21.55 -13.68 -22.66
CA GLY A 214 21.08 -12.39 -23.18
C GLY A 214 19.68 -12.30 -23.78
N SER A 215 18.66 -13.02 -23.30
CA SER A 215 17.28 -12.54 -23.50
C SER A 215 17.01 -11.39 -22.53
N SER A 216 17.26 -10.17 -23.00
CA SER A 216 17.13 -8.93 -22.21
C SER A 216 15.72 -8.63 -21.69
N ASP A 217 14.72 -9.40 -22.12
CA ASP A 217 13.30 -9.02 -21.98
C ASP A 217 12.51 -10.03 -21.13
N THR A 218 13.17 -10.94 -20.40
CA THR A 218 12.49 -11.87 -19.48
C THR A 218 13.06 -11.73 -18.07
N PHE A 219 12.19 -11.48 -17.11
CA PHE A 219 12.55 -11.37 -15.71
C PHE A 219 11.39 -11.73 -14.79
N ILE A 220 11.73 -12.11 -13.58
CA ILE A 220 10.80 -12.43 -12.51
C ILE A 220 10.34 -11.12 -11.85
N VAL A 221 9.03 -10.92 -11.72
CA VAL A 221 8.44 -9.79 -10.98
C VAL A 221 8.33 -10.21 -9.51
N MET A 222 9.39 -9.93 -8.74
CA MET A 222 9.57 -10.47 -7.40
C MET A 222 8.54 -10.01 -6.36
N ASP A 223 7.93 -8.84 -6.57
CA ASP A 223 6.97 -8.24 -5.64
C ASP A 223 5.62 -8.98 -5.63
N VAL A 224 5.41 -9.93 -6.55
CA VAL A 224 4.13 -10.61 -6.78
C VAL A 224 4.31 -12.14 -6.67
N LEU A 225 4.54 -12.61 -5.44
CA LEU A 225 4.68 -14.02 -5.10
C LEU A 225 3.61 -14.43 -4.07
N GLN A 226 2.92 -15.54 -4.32
CA GLN A 226 1.96 -16.13 -3.38
C GLN A 226 2.20 -17.61 -3.16
N VAL A 227 1.83 -18.11 -1.98
CA VAL A 227 1.98 -19.51 -1.60
C VAL A 227 0.58 -20.14 -1.51
N SER A 228 0.48 -21.38 -1.98
CA SER A 228 -0.73 -22.22 -1.86
C SER A 228 -1.12 -22.47 -0.41
N GLU A 229 -2.42 -22.70 -0.16
CA GLU A 229 -2.94 -22.96 1.18
C GLU A 229 -2.38 -24.26 1.79
N ASP A 230 -2.10 -25.27 0.97
CA ASP A 230 -1.46 -26.53 1.40
C ASP A 230 0.06 -26.40 1.59
N HIS A 231 0.61 -25.23 1.31
CA HIS A 231 2.03 -24.88 1.40
C HIS A 231 2.97 -25.74 0.54
N GLN A 232 2.46 -26.44 -0.48
CA GLN A 232 3.30 -27.29 -1.34
C GLN A 232 3.84 -26.57 -2.57
N GLN A 233 3.27 -25.43 -2.91
CA GLN A 233 3.57 -24.71 -4.14
C GLN A 233 3.61 -23.21 -3.90
N PHE A 234 4.44 -22.52 -4.67
CA PHE A 234 4.37 -21.07 -4.79
C PHE A 234 4.14 -20.65 -6.23
N TYR A 235 3.58 -19.46 -6.38
CA TYR A 235 3.22 -18.86 -7.64
C TYR A 235 4.03 -17.61 -7.82
N ILE A 236 4.56 -17.43 -9.02
CA ILE A 236 5.48 -16.35 -9.32
C ILE A 236 5.17 -15.73 -10.67
N LEU A 237 5.12 -14.39 -10.71
CA LEU A 237 4.89 -13.65 -11.93
C LEU A 237 6.19 -13.46 -12.71
N VAL A 238 6.13 -13.75 -14.01
CA VAL A 238 7.25 -13.61 -14.94
C VAL A 238 6.81 -12.73 -16.09
N MET A 239 7.54 -11.64 -16.32
CA MET A 239 7.44 -10.90 -17.57
C MET A 239 8.19 -11.69 -18.63
N LEU A 240 7.47 -12.16 -19.63
CA LEU A 240 8.03 -12.69 -20.87
C LEU A 240 8.04 -11.52 -21.88
N LYS A 241 8.94 -11.56 -22.85
CA LYS A 241 9.19 -10.47 -23.82
C LYS A 241 7.99 -9.57 -24.15
N ASP A 242 6.86 -10.16 -24.56
CA ASP A 242 5.66 -9.44 -25.01
C ASP A 242 4.40 -9.78 -24.19
N LYS A 243 4.51 -10.49 -23.06
CA LYS A 243 3.35 -10.94 -22.24
C LYS A 243 3.75 -11.29 -20.82
N TYR A 244 2.78 -11.46 -19.94
CA TYR A 244 3.01 -11.91 -18.57
C TYR A 244 2.48 -13.32 -18.36
N ALA A 245 3.19 -14.10 -17.55
CA ALA A 245 2.77 -15.43 -17.15
C ALA A 245 3.03 -15.64 -15.66
N ILE A 246 2.06 -16.25 -15.00
CA ILE A 246 2.20 -16.75 -13.64
C ILE A 246 2.62 -18.21 -13.74
N TYR A 247 3.73 -18.57 -13.12
CA TYR A 247 4.20 -19.94 -13.03
C TYR A 247 3.90 -20.49 -11.65
N ARG A 248 3.49 -21.76 -11.61
CA ARG A 248 3.37 -22.57 -10.42
C ARG A 248 4.64 -23.38 -10.26
N VAL A 249 5.26 -23.27 -9.09
CA VAL A 249 6.52 -23.89 -8.75
C VAL A 249 6.33 -24.77 -7.52
N SER A 250 6.69 -26.04 -7.64
CA SER A 250 6.65 -26.99 -6.53
C SER A 250 7.71 -26.66 -5.48
N LEU A 251 7.36 -26.82 -4.21
CA LEU A 251 8.28 -26.82 -3.07
C LEU A 251 8.69 -28.24 -2.67
N GLU A 252 8.13 -29.27 -3.32
CA GLU A 252 8.48 -30.67 -3.09
C GLU A 252 9.67 -31.12 -3.96
N ASP A 253 10.28 -32.24 -3.56
CA ASP A 253 11.55 -32.76 -4.12
C ASP A 253 11.53 -33.05 -5.64
N GLU A 254 10.36 -33.20 -6.27
CA GLU A 254 10.25 -33.44 -7.71
C GLU A 254 10.36 -32.14 -8.56
N HIS A 255 10.44 -30.97 -7.91
CA HIS A 255 10.77 -29.67 -8.50
C HIS A 255 10.05 -29.35 -9.83
N GLU A 256 8.72 -29.53 -9.87
CA GLU A 256 7.90 -29.21 -11.06
C GLU A 256 7.69 -27.69 -11.21
N VAL A 257 7.90 -27.18 -12.43
CA VAL A 257 7.57 -25.80 -12.82
C VAL A 257 6.61 -25.82 -14.01
N LYS A 258 5.41 -25.25 -13.84
CA LYS A 258 4.38 -25.21 -14.89
C LYS A 258 3.85 -23.79 -15.08
N ALA A 259 3.70 -23.37 -16.33
CA ALA A 259 2.93 -22.16 -16.64
C ALA A 259 1.49 -22.36 -16.19
N TYR A 260 0.99 -21.46 -15.34
CA TYR A 260 -0.29 -21.61 -14.67
C TYR A 260 -1.37 -20.72 -15.28
N ALA A 261 -1.04 -19.45 -15.52
CA ALA A 261 -1.92 -18.46 -16.13
C ALA A 261 -1.08 -17.50 -16.99
N ALA A 262 -1.61 -16.97 -18.09
CA ALA A 262 -0.92 -15.99 -18.92
C ALA A 262 -1.87 -14.94 -19.51
N MET A 263 -1.43 -13.69 -19.54
CA MET A 263 -2.20 -12.54 -20.07
C MET A 263 -1.26 -11.55 -20.79
N GLU A 264 -1.83 -10.61 -21.54
CA GLU A 264 -1.05 -9.56 -22.23
C GLU A 264 -0.30 -8.69 -21.21
N ASP A 265 -0.97 -8.36 -20.10
CA ASP A 265 -0.44 -7.62 -18.96
C ASP A 265 -1.00 -8.20 -17.66
N ILE A 266 -0.16 -8.29 -16.61
CA ILE A 266 -0.58 -8.67 -15.25
C ILE A 266 0.09 -7.71 -14.28
N GLN A 267 -0.72 -6.96 -13.55
CA GLN A 267 -0.27 -5.94 -12.61
C GLN A 267 -0.29 -6.47 -11.17
N GLN A 268 -1.32 -7.25 -10.84
CA GLN A 268 -1.52 -7.85 -9.53
C GLN A 268 -2.32 -9.15 -9.70
N TYR A 269 -2.06 -10.15 -8.86
CA TYR A 269 -2.96 -11.30 -8.72
C TYR A 269 -3.11 -11.71 -7.25
N LYS A 270 -4.18 -12.46 -6.98
CA LYS A 270 -4.47 -13.14 -5.72
C LYS A 270 -4.81 -14.60 -6.01
N LEU A 271 -4.06 -15.51 -5.39
CA LEU A 271 -4.39 -16.94 -5.38
C LEU A 271 -5.53 -17.16 -4.40
N LEU A 272 -6.54 -17.89 -4.82
CA LEU A 272 -7.67 -18.26 -3.99
C LEU A 272 -7.42 -19.61 -3.32
N LYS A 273 -8.10 -19.87 -2.20
CA LYS A 273 -8.05 -21.16 -1.46
C LYS A 273 -8.34 -22.37 -2.34
N ASN A 274 -9.24 -22.23 -3.32
CA ASN A 274 -9.59 -23.30 -4.25
C ASN A 274 -8.58 -23.51 -5.40
N GLY A 275 -7.50 -22.72 -5.45
CA GLY A 275 -6.47 -22.75 -6.50
C GLY A 275 -6.73 -21.82 -7.68
N ASP A 276 -7.92 -21.26 -7.83
CA ASP A 276 -8.18 -20.25 -8.85
C ASP A 276 -7.42 -18.95 -8.55
N MET A 277 -7.48 -17.99 -9.48
CA MET A 277 -6.88 -16.67 -9.25
C MET A 277 -7.84 -15.54 -9.59
N LEU A 278 -7.73 -14.44 -8.85
CA LEU A 278 -8.13 -13.12 -9.34
C LEU A 278 -6.90 -12.42 -9.90
N ILE A 279 -7.02 -11.91 -11.12
CA ILE A 279 -5.90 -11.29 -11.84
C ILE A 279 -6.34 -9.93 -12.36
N GLN A 280 -5.67 -8.88 -11.90
CA GLN A 280 -5.76 -7.53 -12.44
C GLN A 280 -4.78 -7.42 -13.60
N GLY A 281 -5.29 -7.09 -14.79
CA GLY A 281 -4.46 -7.01 -15.97
C GLY A 281 -5.24 -6.72 -17.25
N THR A 282 -4.64 -7.09 -18.37
CA THR A 282 -5.23 -6.90 -19.70
C THR A 282 -5.30 -8.22 -20.44
N MET A 283 -6.48 -8.55 -20.97
CA MET A 283 -6.68 -9.70 -21.86
C MET A 283 -7.53 -9.27 -23.05
N ASN A 284 -7.08 -9.60 -24.27
CA ASN A 284 -7.74 -9.22 -25.52
C ASN A 284 -8.00 -7.71 -25.61
N LYS A 285 -7.02 -6.88 -25.17
CA LYS A 285 -7.12 -5.42 -25.11
C LYS A 285 -8.20 -4.87 -24.17
N VAL A 286 -8.80 -5.70 -23.33
CA VAL A 286 -9.71 -5.27 -22.27
C VAL A 286 -8.93 -5.24 -20.97
N GLN A 287 -8.87 -4.09 -20.33
CA GLN A 287 -8.29 -3.93 -19.00
C GLN A 287 -9.37 -4.19 -17.94
N GLY A 288 -9.03 -4.96 -16.92
CA GLY A 288 -9.99 -5.29 -15.85
C GLY A 288 -9.44 -6.25 -14.81
N LEU A 289 -10.35 -6.70 -13.97
CA LEU A 289 -10.17 -7.80 -13.05
C LEU A 289 -10.79 -9.06 -13.65
N TYR A 290 -10.02 -10.14 -13.67
CA TYR A 290 -10.41 -11.41 -14.24
C TYR A 290 -10.37 -12.51 -13.18
N ARG A 291 -11.33 -13.42 -13.24
CA ARG A 291 -11.30 -14.70 -12.55
C ARG A 291 -10.68 -15.72 -13.47
N TYR A 292 -9.60 -16.34 -13.05
CA TYR A 292 -8.98 -17.47 -13.74
C TYR A 292 -9.38 -18.77 -13.05
N HIS A 293 -10.12 -19.62 -13.75
CA HIS A 293 -10.53 -20.93 -13.29
C HIS A 293 -9.47 -21.96 -13.66
N ALA A 294 -8.72 -22.43 -12.66
CA ALA A 294 -7.55 -23.27 -12.89
C ALA A 294 -7.88 -24.64 -13.46
N SER A 295 -9.04 -25.19 -13.11
CA SER A 295 -9.50 -26.50 -13.58
C SER A 295 -9.93 -26.51 -15.05
N GLU A 296 -10.42 -25.36 -15.53
CA GLU A 296 -10.95 -25.19 -16.90
C GLU A 296 -9.96 -24.44 -17.80
N GLU A 297 -8.91 -23.85 -17.22
CA GLU A 297 -7.97 -22.94 -17.86
C GLU A 297 -8.69 -21.76 -18.56
N GLN A 298 -9.76 -21.25 -17.94
CA GLN A 298 -10.63 -20.21 -18.49
C GLN A 298 -10.59 -18.92 -17.69
N TYR A 299 -10.87 -17.81 -18.39
CA TYR A 299 -10.89 -16.47 -17.82
C TYR A 299 -12.27 -15.85 -17.97
N ASP A 300 -12.83 -15.44 -16.84
CA ASP A 300 -14.04 -14.63 -16.78
C ASP A 300 -13.72 -13.20 -16.41
N LEU A 301 -14.31 -12.24 -17.12
CA LEU A 301 -14.21 -10.82 -16.76
C LEU A 301 -15.13 -10.54 -15.57
N VAL A 302 -14.55 -10.19 -14.43
CA VAL A 302 -15.27 -9.85 -13.19
C VAL A 302 -15.67 -8.38 -13.19
N LEU A 303 -14.73 -7.51 -13.53
CA LEU A 303 -14.94 -6.07 -13.57
C LEU A 303 -14.07 -5.44 -14.66
N GLN A 304 -14.69 -4.69 -15.56
CA GLN A 304 -13.97 -3.92 -16.58
C GLN A 304 -13.50 -2.58 -16.01
N GLY A 305 -12.25 -2.21 -16.29
CA GLY A 305 -11.71 -0.89 -15.96
C GLY A 305 -10.26 -0.91 -15.48
N SER A 306 -9.70 0.29 -15.32
CA SER A 306 -8.32 0.48 -14.88
C SER A 306 -8.20 0.40 -13.36
N ILE A 307 -8.41 -0.79 -12.80
CA ILE A 307 -8.28 -1.03 -11.36
C ILE A 307 -6.82 -0.84 -10.98
N TRP A 308 -6.56 -0.14 -9.87
CA TRP A 308 -5.20 0.15 -9.41
C TRP A 308 -4.67 -0.89 -8.44
N SER A 309 -5.52 -1.29 -7.50
CA SER A 309 -5.22 -2.29 -6.51
C SER A 309 -6.52 -2.90 -6.03
N PHE A 310 -6.47 -4.16 -5.63
CA PHE A 310 -7.58 -4.85 -4.99
C PHE A 310 -7.07 -5.76 -3.87
N ASP A 311 -7.98 -6.14 -2.98
CA ASP A 311 -7.73 -7.16 -1.97
C ASP A 311 -9.03 -7.84 -1.57
N LEU A 312 -8.90 -9.05 -1.00
CA LEU A 312 -10.02 -9.87 -0.56
C LEU A 312 -10.03 -10.00 0.96
N ASP A 313 -11.23 -10.13 1.52
CA ASP A 313 -11.37 -10.55 2.91
C ASP A 313 -10.94 -12.00 3.10
N ALA A 314 -10.80 -12.43 4.36
CA ALA A 314 -10.28 -13.77 4.69
C ALA A 314 -11.13 -14.91 4.12
N ASP A 315 -12.44 -14.69 3.94
CA ASP A 315 -13.38 -15.66 3.38
C ASP A 315 -13.47 -15.61 1.85
N GLU A 316 -12.74 -14.70 1.20
CA GLU A 316 -12.75 -14.48 -0.25
C GLU A 316 -14.14 -14.13 -0.81
N SER A 317 -15.01 -13.62 0.07
CA SER A 317 -16.42 -13.33 -0.21
C SER A 317 -16.66 -11.85 -0.47
N ARG A 318 -15.74 -10.98 -0.02
CA ARG A 318 -15.77 -9.54 -0.22
C ARG A 318 -14.49 -9.11 -0.90
N ILE A 319 -14.64 -8.21 -1.86
CA ILE A 319 -13.54 -7.55 -2.54
C ILE A 319 -13.57 -6.06 -2.23
N ALA A 320 -12.40 -5.51 -1.96
CA ALA A 320 -12.16 -4.08 -2.00
C ALA A 320 -11.29 -3.75 -3.19
N TYR A 321 -11.60 -2.68 -3.91
CA TYR A 321 -10.79 -2.23 -5.04
C TYR A 321 -10.77 -0.72 -5.17
N PHE A 322 -9.66 -0.21 -5.66
CA PHE A 322 -9.46 1.21 -5.91
C PHE A 322 -9.56 1.50 -7.40
N PHE A 323 -10.45 2.43 -7.75
CA PHE A 323 -10.81 2.72 -9.14
C PHE A 323 -10.59 4.21 -9.48
N PRO A 324 -9.68 4.54 -10.42
CA PRO A 324 -9.52 5.89 -10.94
C PRO A 324 -10.69 6.24 -11.88
N MET A 325 -11.31 7.39 -11.65
CA MET A 325 -12.46 7.88 -12.42
C MET A 325 -12.07 8.82 -13.56
N ASP A 326 -10.85 9.34 -13.54
CA ASP A 326 -10.31 10.14 -14.64
C ASP A 326 -8.86 9.75 -14.96
N SER A 327 -8.42 10.12 -16.16
CA SER A 327 -7.06 9.81 -16.66
C SER A 327 -5.95 10.61 -15.97
N GLN A 328 -6.31 11.63 -15.18
CA GLN A 328 -5.38 12.42 -14.37
C GLN A 328 -5.31 11.91 -12.92
N ASN A 329 -6.11 10.90 -12.58
CA ASN A 329 -6.24 10.27 -11.27
C ASN A 329 -6.61 11.25 -10.15
N GLN A 330 -7.21 12.40 -10.49
CA GLN A 330 -7.66 13.40 -9.53
C GLN A 330 -9.00 13.02 -8.91
N LYS A 331 -9.76 12.16 -9.59
CA LYS A 331 -10.96 11.52 -9.06
C LYS A 331 -10.72 10.03 -8.99
N ASN A 332 -10.95 9.47 -7.82
CA ASN A 332 -10.85 8.04 -7.58
C ASN A 332 -11.87 7.62 -6.53
N GLU A 333 -12.23 6.34 -6.54
CA GLU A 333 -13.20 5.76 -5.63
C GLU A 333 -12.61 4.48 -5.02
N LEU A 334 -12.81 4.33 -3.71
CA LEU A 334 -12.57 3.07 -3.02
C LEU A 334 -13.92 2.36 -2.89
N HIS A 335 -13.99 1.16 -3.44
CA HIS A 335 -15.20 0.34 -3.48
C HIS A 335 -15.05 -0.87 -2.58
N VAL A 336 -16.18 -1.34 -2.07
CA VAL A 336 -16.31 -2.67 -1.46
C VAL A 336 -17.56 -3.34 -2.01
N ALA A 337 -17.45 -4.62 -2.33
CA ALA A 337 -18.52 -5.39 -2.93
C ALA A 337 -18.45 -6.88 -2.52
N TYR A 338 -19.56 -7.60 -2.67
CA TYR A 338 -19.56 -9.06 -2.56
C TYR A 338 -19.07 -9.67 -3.86
N LEU A 339 -18.13 -10.61 -3.74
CA LEU A 339 -17.61 -11.42 -4.83
C LEU A 339 -18.23 -12.81 -4.75
N ASN A 340 -19.11 -13.11 -5.70
CA ASN A 340 -19.68 -14.44 -5.86
C ASN A 340 -19.14 -15.03 -7.16
N ASP A 341 -18.09 -15.84 -7.02
CA ASP A 341 -17.37 -16.43 -8.15
C ASP A 341 -16.88 -15.35 -9.12
N SER A 342 -17.36 -15.32 -10.37
CA SER A 342 -17.00 -14.32 -11.36
C SER A 342 -17.88 -13.05 -11.36
N LYS A 343 -18.71 -12.84 -10.32
CA LYS A 343 -19.68 -11.72 -10.28
C LYS A 343 -19.54 -10.84 -9.05
N ILE A 344 -19.51 -9.53 -9.29
CA ILE A 344 -19.62 -8.51 -8.25
C ILE A 344 -21.08 -8.17 -8.01
N SER A 345 -21.47 -8.09 -6.74
CA SER A 345 -22.78 -7.63 -6.30
C SER A 345 -22.67 -6.65 -5.15
N SER A 346 -23.68 -5.78 -5.02
CA SER A 346 -23.73 -4.74 -3.97
C SER A 346 -22.51 -3.82 -3.91
N ASP A 347 -21.97 -3.48 -5.08
CA ASP A 347 -20.86 -2.55 -5.20
C ASP A 347 -21.19 -1.20 -4.54
N THR A 348 -20.41 -0.87 -3.52
CA THR A 348 -20.59 0.30 -2.66
C THR A 348 -19.32 1.13 -2.63
N VAL A 349 -19.44 2.40 -3.05
CA VAL A 349 -18.36 3.39 -2.87
C VAL A 349 -18.28 3.78 -1.39
N ILE A 350 -17.19 3.42 -0.73
CA ILE A 350 -16.98 3.68 0.70
C ILE A 350 -16.14 4.94 0.96
N TYR A 351 -15.35 5.37 -0.03
CA TYR A 351 -14.56 6.61 0.05
C TYR A 351 -14.26 7.15 -1.35
N ARG A 352 -13.99 8.46 -1.45
CA ARG A 352 -13.67 9.12 -2.72
C ARG A 352 -12.47 10.06 -2.56
N ASN A 353 -11.70 10.20 -3.63
CA ASN A 353 -10.60 11.15 -3.77
C ASN A 353 -9.53 10.97 -2.69
N ILE A 354 -9.01 9.74 -2.56
CA ILE A 354 -7.79 9.47 -1.81
C ILE A 354 -6.62 9.96 -2.67
N ASP A 355 -6.00 11.06 -2.25
CA ASP A 355 -4.81 11.60 -2.92
C ASP A 355 -3.61 10.68 -2.66
N ASN A 356 -2.78 10.42 -3.68
CA ASN A 356 -1.56 9.61 -3.58
C ASN A 356 -1.77 8.25 -2.88
N PHE A 357 -2.79 7.52 -3.31
CA PHE A 357 -3.05 6.15 -2.85
C PHE A 357 -1.82 5.24 -3.07
N ILE A 358 -1.51 4.42 -2.07
CA ILE A 358 -0.39 3.46 -2.10
C ILE A 358 -0.91 2.03 -2.22
N SER A 359 -1.69 1.58 -1.23
CA SER A 359 -2.26 0.23 -1.21
C SER A 359 -3.43 0.13 -0.25
N LEU A 360 -4.19 -0.96 -0.40
CA LEU A 360 -5.28 -1.36 0.48
C LEU A 360 -5.08 -2.81 0.92
N LYS A 361 -5.47 -3.13 2.16
CA LYS A 361 -5.32 -4.48 2.74
C LYS A 361 -6.49 -4.80 3.66
N TRP A 362 -7.07 -5.98 3.50
CA TRP A 362 -8.03 -6.52 4.47
C TRP A 362 -7.31 -7.13 5.67
N ASN A 363 -7.96 -7.05 6.83
CA ASN A 363 -7.65 -7.84 8.00
C ASN A 363 -8.95 -8.11 8.76
N ASP A 364 -9.34 -9.38 8.86
CA ASP A 364 -10.64 -9.79 9.40
C ASP A 364 -11.79 -9.03 8.72
N ASP A 365 -12.67 -8.39 9.51
CA ASP A 365 -13.79 -7.57 9.06
C ASP A 365 -13.44 -6.09 8.87
N GLU A 366 -12.15 -5.76 8.74
CA GLU A 366 -11.69 -4.40 8.57
C GLU A 366 -10.85 -4.23 7.30
N LEU A 367 -11.07 -3.10 6.63
CA LEU A 367 -10.31 -2.69 5.47
C LEU A 367 -9.42 -1.51 5.84
N PHE A 368 -8.15 -1.60 5.49
CA PHE A 368 -7.17 -0.55 5.65
C PHE A 368 -6.75 -0.03 4.28
N ALA A 369 -6.66 1.28 4.12
CA ALA A 369 -6.09 1.92 2.94
C ALA A 369 -5.11 3.01 3.35
N VAL A 370 -4.05 3.22 2.57
CA VAL A 370 -3.03 4.23 2.86
C VAL A 370 -2.86 5.16 1.67
N SER A 371 -2.86 6.45 1.96
CA SER A 371 -2.26 7.47 1.10
C SER A 371 -0.93 7.94 1.68
N SER A 372 0.02 8.28 0.80
CA SER A 372 1.28 8.86 1.23
C SER A 372 1.84 9.86 0.23
N SER A 373 2.26 11.03 0.72
CA SER A 373 3.19 11.92 0.02
C SER A 373 4.60 11.75 0.57
N VAL A 374 5.51 12.66 0.23
CA VAL A 374 6.93 12.63 0.65
C VAL A 374 7.11 12.79 2.16
N ASP A 375 6.22 13.53 2.80
CA ASP A 375 6.36 14.04 4.17
C ASP A 375 5.19 13.67 5.10
N LYS A 376 4.07 13.20 4.57
CA LYS A 376 2.87 12.86 5.34
C LYS A 376 2.15 11.67 4.73
N SER A 377 1.33 11.03 5.54
CA SER A 377 0.46 9.95 5.09
C SER A 377 -0.87 10.02 5.80
N GLU A 378 -1.86 9.35 5.25
CA GLU A 378 -3.15 9.16 5.89
C GLU A 378 -3.52 7.69 5.82
N MET A 379 -3.83 7.12 6.96
CA MET A 379 -4.36 5.77 7.06
C MET A 379 -5.86 5.81 7.25
N TYR A 380 -6.56 5.06 6.43
CA TYR A 380 -8.00 4.89 6.48
C TYR A 380 -8.29 3.50 7.04
N ARG A 381 -9.13 3.42 8.08
CA ARG A 381 -9.65 2.16 8.63
C ARG A 381 -11.16 2.15 8.49
N PHE A 382 -11.70 1.15 7.83
CA PHE A 382 -13.14 0.92 7.68
C PHE A 382 -13.51 -0.37 8.39
N SER A 383 -14.46 -0.31 9.32
CA SER A 383 -15.03 -1.50 9.97
C SER A 383 -16.41 -1.77 9.37
N PHE A 384 -16.71 -3.04 9.09
CA PHE A 384 -18.01 -3.47 8.54
C PHE A 384 -18.78 -4.29 9.58
N ARG A 385 -20.11 -4.19 9.58
CA ARG A 385 -20.93 -5.07 10.42
C ARG A 385 -21.01 -6.47 9.84
N ALA A 386 -20.61 -7.46 10.63
CA ALA A 386 -21.06 -8.83 10.45
C ALA A 386 -22.57 -8.89 10.74
N TRP A 387 -23.32 -9.59 9.88
CA TRP A 387 -24.77 -9.76 10.01
C TRP A 387 -25.15 -10.80 11.06
#